data_AF-A0A8J7C242-F1
#
_entry.id   AF-A0A8J7C242-F1
#
_cell.length_a   1.000
_cell.length_b   1.000
_cell.length_c   1.000
_cell.angle_alpha   90.00
_cell.angle_beta   90.00
_cell.angle_gamma   90.00
#
_symmetry.space_group_name_H-M   'P 1'
#
loop_
_entity.id
_entity.type
_entity.pdbx_description
1 polymer ?
#
loop_
_entity_poly.entity_id
_entity_poly.type
_entity_poly.pdbx_seq_one_letter_code
_entity_poly.pdbx_strand_id
1 'polypeptide(L)'
;MEQEQDLAAIERIYQALDDDDPELALRIALDQISQAGDEDPVLQFFAGKAWVENGEAGRGIPYLQRAAELDPDDLEFRGELGFALLEDGCLDEAAEVANHLVQTAADFPDGHYLDGMIQEFRGAAVEADDRYREASRLDPERYPEIRRIETGSFEQLVQQAADRLPEDFRKHLDQVATTVEPVVPGALVDEGTSALETLGLFTGTPLDRKGQIGAAVDLPPRILLFQRNLERFSALAGDLQEQIAVTLYHELGHYLGMDEDALDEAGFR
;
A
#
# COMPACT_ATOMS: atom_id res chain seq x y z
N MET A 1 12.32 36.61 6.06
CA MET A 1 10.86 36.73 6.25
C MET A 1 10.15 35.79 5.30
N GLU A 2 10.28 35.92 3.98
CA GLU A 2 9.65 35.01 2.99
C GLU A 2 10.24 33.58 3.06
N GLN A 3 11.55 33.40 2.88
CA GLN A 3 12.24 32.10 3.10
C GLN A 3 12.01 31.45 4.48
N GLU A 4 11.77 32.26 5.51
CA GLU A 4 11.53 31.78 6.88
C GLU A 4 10.08 31.32 7.06
N GLN A 5 9.16 31.88 6.27
CA GLN A 5 7.76 31.44 6.19
C GLN A 5 7.63 30.16 5.35
N ASP A 6 8.42 30.02 4.27
CA ASP A 6 8.44 28.83 3.42
C ASP A 6 8.97 27.61 4.20
N LEU A 7 10.08 27.77 4.93
CA LEU A 7 10.61 26.73 5.83
C LEU A 7 9.58 26.32 6.89
N ALA A 8 8.90 27.28 7.51
CA ALA A 8 7.86 26.99 8.49
C ALA A 8 6.59 26.38 7.87
N ALA A 9 6.38 26.50 6.56
CA ALA A 9 5.30 25.81 5.87
C ALA A 9 5.68 24.36 5.58
N ILE A 10 6.90 24.12 5.08
CA ILE A 10 7.45 22.78 4.84
C ILE A 10 7.44 21.95 6.13
N GLU A 11 7.93 22.49 7.25
CA GLU A 11 7.89 21.79 8.55
C GLU A 11 6.47 21.38 8.97
N ARG A 12 5.47 22.23 8.69
CA ARG A 12 4.06 21.90 8.98
C ARG A 12 3.50 20.85 8.04
N ILE A 13 3.95 20.82 6.79
CA ILE A 13 3.55 19.79 5.83
C ILE A 13 4.11 18.44 6.26
N TYR A 14 5.41 18.39 6.58
CA TYR A 14 6.03 17.18 7.13
C TYR A 14 5.30 16.69 8.38
N GLN A 15 5.06 17.58 9.35
CA GLN A 15 4.36 17.20 10.58
C GLN A 15 2.95 16.66 10.30
N ALA A 16 2.24 17.23 9.33
CA ALA A 16 0.91 16.75 8.96
C ALA A 16 0.95 15.34 8.36
N LEU A 17 1.94 15.02 7.51
CA LEU A 17 2.13 13.67 6.98
C LEU A 17 2.53 12.68 8.10
N ASP A 18 3.43 13.10 9.00
CA ASP A 18 3.82 12.28 10.17
C ASP A 18 2.65 12.01 11.12
N ASP A 19 1.69 12.94 11.20
CA ASP A 19 0.46 12.83 12.00
C ASP A 19 -0.69 12.11 11.25
N ASP A 20 -0.43 11.53 10.06
CA ASP A 20 -1.42 10.85 9.21
C ASP A 20 -2.60 11.76 8.80
N ASP A 21 -2.31 13.04 8.52
CA ASP A 21 -3.24 14.07 8.00
C ASP A 21 -2.79 14.56 6.60
N PRO A 22 -2.86 13.69 5.58
CA PRO A 22 -2.44 14.02 4.22
C PRO A 22 -3.31 15.12 3.60
N GLU A 23 -4.58 15.30 4.00
CA GLU A 23 -5.40 16.42 3.54
C GLU A 23 -4.89 17.78 4.04
N LEU A 24 -4.45 17.87 5.30
CA LEU A 24 -3.83 19.09 5.82
C LEU A 24 -2.51 19.38 5.11
N ALA A 25 -1.66 18.36 4.96
CA ALA A 25 -0.40 18.44 4.25
C ALA A 25 -0.62 18.99 2.83
N LEU A 26 -1.55 18.37 2.09
CA LEU A 26 -1.91 18.75 0.74
C LEU A 26 -2.42 20.20 0.67
N ARG A 27 -3.32 20.58 1.59
CA ARG A 27 -3.88 21.93 1.64
C ARG A 27 -2.80 22.98 1.86
N ILE A 28 -1.84 22.73 2.76
CA ILE A 28 -0.74 23.65 3.01
C ILE A 28 0.18 23.73 1.78
N ALA A 29 0.56 22.59 1.20
CA ALA A 29 1.43 22.54 0.02
C ALA A 29 0.82 23.31 -1.16
N LEU A 30 -0.46 23.08 -1.49
CA LEU A 30 -1.13 23.77 -2.59
C LEU A 30 -1.30 25.27 -2.34
N ASP A 31 -1.56 25.68 -1.10
CA ASP A 31 -1.63 27.10 -0.72
C ASP A 31 -0.28 27.79 -0.96
N GLN A 32 0.83 27.15 -0.57
CA GLN A 32 2.17 27.69 -0.82
C GLN A 32 2.51 27.74 -2.30
N ILE A 33 2.25 26.68 -3.07
CA ILE A 33 2.45 26.68 -4.53
C ILE A 33 1.66 27.80 -5.20
N SER A 34 0.43 28.07 -4.74
CA SER A 34 -0.41 29.14 -5.30
C SER A 34 0.13 30.56 -5.01
N GLN A 35 0.87 30.74 -3.92
CA GLN A 35 1.41 32.03 -3.48
C GLN A 35 2.81 32.30 -4.02
N ALA A 36 3.69 31.29 -3.96
CA ALA A 36 5.10 31.39 -4.28
C ALA A 36 5.44 30.95 -5.72
N GLY A 37 4.56 30.19 -6.38
CA GLY A 37 4.78 29.62 -7.71
C GLY A 37 5.14 28.14 -7.70
N ASP A 38 5.29 27.55 -8.89
CA ASP A 38 5.51 26.12 -9.12
C ASP A 38 6.99 25.74 -9.37
N GLU A 39 7.90 26.57 -8.86
CA GLU A 39 9.36 26.43 -9.07
C GLU A 39 10.10 25.82 -7.87
N ASP A 40 9.43 25.59 -6.74
CA ASP A 40 10.02 24.92 -5.58
C ASP A 40 9.82 23.39 -5.68
N PRO A 41 10.89 22.60 -5.91
CA PRO A 41 10.78 21.15 -6.04
C PRO A 41 10.29 20.47 -4.77
N VAL A 42 10.60 21.01 -3.59
CA VAL A 42 10.23 20.42 -2.29
C VAL A 42 8.73 20.58 -2.05
N LEU A 43 8.15 21.74 -2.39
CA LEU A 43 6.70 21.93 -2.31
C LEU A 43 5.94 21.04 -3.31
N GLN A 44 6.49 20.88 -4.52
CA GLN A 44 5.93 19.98 -5.53
C GLN A 44 5.98 18.53 -5.04
N PHE A 45 7.12 18.12 -4.48
CA PHE A 45 7.30 16.80 -3.88
C PHE A 45 6.24 16.53 -2.80
N PHE A 46 6.07 17.43 -1.84
CA PHE A 46 5.07 17.23 -0.78
C PHE A 46 3.63 17.26 -1.26
N ALA A 47 3.29 18.12 -2.21
CA ALA A 47 1.95 18.09 -2.81
C ALA A 47 1.69 16.73 -3.48
N GLY A 48 2.69 16.21 -4.20
CA GLY A 48 2.64 14.89 -4.81
C GLY A 48 2.46 13.76 -3.80
N LYS A 49 3.32 13.71 -2.78
CA LYS A 49 3.26 12.72 -1.70
C LYS A 49 1.93 12.77 -0.95
N ALA A 50 1.44 13.97 -0.63
CA ALA A 50 0.15 14.13 0.06
C ALA A 50 -1.04 13.67 -0.80
N TRP A 51 -0.99 13.80 -2.14
CA TRP A 51 -2.02 13.21 -3.01
C TRP A 51 -1.98 11.68 -3.00
N VAL A 52 -0.78 11.09 -3.00
CA VAL A 52 -0.58 9.65 -2.93
C VAL A 52 -1.12 9.09 -1.61
N GLU A 53 -0.74 9.69 -0.47
CA GLU A 53 -1.23 9.25 0.84
C GLU A 53 -2.75 9.46 1.02
N ASN A 54 -3.37 10.36 0.24
CA ASN A 54 -4.83 10.49 0.16
C ASN A 54 -5.50 9.42 -0.74
N GLY A 55 -4.76 8.45 -1.27
CA GLY A 55 -5.25 7.43 -2.20
C GLY A 55 -5.57 7.98 -3.60
N GLU A 56 -5.11 9.18 -3.93
CA GLU A 56 -5.32 9.83 -5.23
C GLU A 56 -3.99 9.96 -5.99
N ALA A 57 -3.20 8.87 -6.07
CA ALA A 57 -1.87 8.83 -6.68
C ALA A 57 -1.81 9.48 -8.08
N GLY A 58 -2.79 9.21 -8.95
CA GLY A 58 -2.91 9.83 -10.27
C GLY A 58 -2.92 11.37 -10.26
N ARG A 59 -3.44 12.00 -9.21
CA ARG A 59 -3.42 13.47 -9.03
C ARG A 59 -2.10 13.98 -8.48
N GLY A 60 -1.34 13.13 -7.79
CA GLY A 60 -0.01 13.42 -7.27
C GLY A 60 1.08 13.37 -8.34
N ILE A 61 0.93 12.49 -9.35
CA ILE A 61 1.92 12.27 -10.42
C ILE A 61 2.42 13.59 -11.06
N PRO A 62 1.58 14.55 -11.49
CA PRO A 62 2.06 15.79 -12.10
C PRO A 62 2.97 16.63 -11.18
N TYR A 63 2.73 16.60 -9.86
CA TYR A 63 3.55 17.31 -8.88
C TYR A 63 4.90 16.60 -8.67
N LEU A 64 4.89 15.27 -8.57
CA LEU A 64 6.13 14.47 -8.46
C LEU A 64 6.99 14.56 -9.73
N GLN A 65 6.35 14.55 -10.91
CA GLN A 65 7.01 14.84 -12.19
C GLN A 65 7.67 16.21 -12.16
N ARG A 66 6.94 17.24 -11.71
CA ARG A 66 7.47 18.60 -11.62
C ARG A 66 8.65 18.69 -10.64
N ALA A 67 8.59 18.02 -9.50
CA ALA A 67 9.69 17.96 -8.54
C ALA A 67 10.96 17.33 -9.18
N ALA A 68 10.81 16.18 -9.84
CA ALA A 68 11.91 15.48 -10.51
C ALA A 68 12.46 16.22 -11.76
N GLU A 69 11.67 17.11 -12.37
CA GLU A 69 12.13 18.01 -13.44
C GLU A 69 12.91 19.21 -12.90
N LEU A 70 12.49 19.76 -11.76
CA LEU A 70 13.11 20.92 -11.12
C LEU A 70 14.45 20.57 -10.47
N ASP A 71 14.55 19.37 -9.88
CA ASP A 71 15.81 18.82 -9.38
C ASP A 71 16.04 17.39 -9.91
N PRO A 72 16.69 17.23 -11.07
CA PRO A 72 16.94 15.92 -11.67
C PRO A 72 17.98 15.07 -10.94
N ASP A 73 18.81 15.70 -10.09
CA ASP A 73 19.90 15.07 -9.34
C ASP A 73 19.40 14.48 -8.01
N ASP A 74 18.28 14.99 -7.49
CA ASP A 74 17.57 14.39 -6.37
C ASP A 74 16.80 13.13 -6.83
N LEU A 75 17.35 11.97 -6.49
CA LEU A 75 16.77 10.68 -6.85
C LEU A 75 15.53 10.33 -6.01
N GLU A 76 15.32 10.96 -4.86
CA GLU A 76 14.15 10.73 -4.01
C GLU A 76 12.88 11.18 -4.74
N PHE A 77 12.87 12.36 -5.36
CA PHE A 77 11.73 12.84 -6.14
C PHE A 77 11.38 11.90 -7.30
N ARG A 78 12.40 11.34 -7.96
CA ARG A 78 12.19 10.38 -9.04
C ARG A 78 11.74 9.01 -8.51
N GLY A 79 12.24 8.56 -7.36
CA GLY A 79 11.78 7.36 -6.66
C GLY A 79 10.29 7.42 -6.34
N GLU A 80 9.88 8.52 -5.73
CA GLU A 80 8.51 8.75 -5.28
C GLU A 80 7.54 8.90 -6.47
N LEU A 81 7.98 9.52 -7.57
CA LEU A 81 7.25 9.45 -8.85
C LEU A 81 7.03 8.00 -9.30
N GLY A 82 8.06 7.16 -9.20
CA GLY A 82 7.98 5.75 -9.59
C GLY A 82 6.98 4.95 -8.75
N PHE A 83 6.95 5.19 -7.44
CA PHE A 83 5.96 4.59 -6.53
C PHE A 83 4.54 5.04 -6.87
N ALA A 84 4.32 6.35 -7.07
CA ALA A 84 3.01 6.88 -7.43
C ALA A 84 2.51 6.34 -8.78
N LEU A 85 3.39 6.21 -9.79
CA LEU A 85 3.05 5.60 -11.07
C LEU A 85 2.64 4.14 -10.92
N LEU A 86 3.33 3.40 -10.07
CA LEU A 86 3.02 2.00 -9.82
C LEU A 86 1.65 1.85 -9.13
N GLU A 87 1.35 2.70 -8.16
CA GLU A 87 0.07 2.72 -7.44
C GLU A 87 -1.11 3.11 -8.35
N ASP A 88 -0.92 4.08 -9.24
CA ASP A 88 -1.90 4.47 -10.27
C ASP A 88 -2.05 3.40 -11.38
N GLY A 89 -1.24 2.33 -11.35
CA GLY A 89 -1.28 1.22 -12.31
C GLY A 89 -0.54 1.49 -13.63
N CYS A 90 0.19 2.61 -13.74
CA CYS A 90 1.09 2.94 -14.85
C CYS A 90 2.39 2.11 -14.79
N LEU A 91 2.25 0.79 -14.91
CA LEU A 91 3.31 -0.20 -14.68
C LEU A 91 4.53 -0.02 -15.61
N ASP A 92 4.30 0.36 -16.87
CA ASP A 92 5.37 0.51 -17.85
C ASP A 92 6.20 1.77 -17.56
N GLU A 93 5.55 2.89 -17.26
CA GLU A 93 6.19 4.13 -16.83
C GLU A 93 6.94 3.96 -15.51
N ALA A 94 6.35 3.27 -14.52
CA ALA A 94 7.02 2.94 -13.27
C ALA A 94 8.29 2.09 -13.51
N ALA A 95 8.24 1.15 -14.48
CA ALA A 95 9.40 0.34 -14.85
C ALA A 95 10.50 1.16 -15.54
N GLU A 96 10.16 2.17 -16.34
CA GLU A 96 11.14 3.11 -16.89
C GLU A 96 11.85 3.88 -15.76
N VAL A 97 11.10 4.34 -14.76
CA VAL A 97 11.64 5.02 -13.58
C VAL A 97 12.57 4.11 -12.78
N ALA A 98 12.14 2.88 -12.45
CA ALA A 98 12.96 1.91 -11.72
C ALA A 98 14.29 1.62 -12.45
N ASN A 99 14.22 1.40 -13.77
CA ASN A 99 15.41 1.19 -14.60
C ASN A 99 16.33 2.41 -14.59
N HIS A 100 15.78 3.62 -14.68
CA HIS A 100 16.56 4.85 -14.62
C HIS A 100 17.28 4.99 -13.28
N LEU A 101 16.60 4.75 -12.15
CA LEU A 101 17.18 4.82 -10.82
C LEU A 101 18.35 3.83 -10.67
N VAL A 102 18.13 2.56 -11.02
CA VAL A 102 19.17 1.51 -10.93
C VAL A 102 20.36 1.80 -11.85
N GLN A 103 20.15 2.37 -13.03
CA GLN A 103 21.23 2.74 -13.96
C GLN A 103 22.01 3.98 -13.50
N THR A 104 21.33 4.93 -12.85
CA THR A 104 21.92 6.19 -12.40
C THR A 104 22.71 6.01 -11.11
N ALA A 105 22.13 5.30 -10.13
CA ALA A 105 22.73 5.01 -8.84
C ALA A 105 22.34 3.59 -8.42
N ALA A 106 23.21 2.62 -8.72
CA ALA A 106 22.97 1.22 -8.40
C ALA A 106 22.92 0.94 -6.89
N ASP A 107 23.42 1.86 -6.06
CA ASP A 107 23.37 1.84 -4.60
C ASP A 107 22.20 2.65 -4.01
N PHE A 108 21.32 3.20 -4.85
CA PHE A 108 20.08 3.82 -4.40
C PHE A 108 18.99 2.75 -4.17
N PRO A 109 18.53 2.53 -2.93
CA PRO A 109 17.69 1.38 -2.59
C PRO A 109 16.31 1.41 -3.25
N ASP A 110 15.69 2.59 -3.38
CA ASP A 110 14.33 2.76 -3.90
C ASP A 110 14.16 2.19 -5.31
N GLY A 111 15.19 2.32 -6.15
CA GLY A 111 15.18 1.76 -7.50
C GLY A 111 15.07 0.23 -7.51
N HIS A 112 15.73 -0.45 -6.57
CA HIS A 112 15.60 -1.91 -6.43
C HIS A 112 14.27 -2.29 -5.77
N TYR A 113 13.82 -1.55 -4.76
CA TYR A 113 12.53 -1.85 -4.12
C TYR A 113 11.36 -1.70 -5.10
N LEU A 114 11.36 -0.62 -5.89
CA LEU A 114 10.38 -0.38 -6.94
C LEU A 114 10.41 -1.47 -8.03
N ASP A 115 11.60 -1.85 -8.52
CA ASP A 115 11.71 -2.98 -9.47
C ASP A 115 11.17 -4.28 -8.84
N GLY A 116 11.43 -4.52 -7.55
CA GLY A 116 10.86 -5.66 -6.82
C GLY A 116 9.34 -5.72 -6.90
N MET A 117 8.65 -4.61 -6.61
CA MET A 117 7.19 -4.52 -6.69
C MET A 117 6.66 -4.72 -8.11
N ILE A 118 7.35 -4.17 -9.10
CA ILE A 118 7.01 -4.33 -10.51
C ILE A 118 7.15 -5.79 -10.95
N GLN A 119 8.20 -6.49 -10.51
CA GLN A 119 8.38 -7.91 -10.80
C GLN A 119 7.30 -8.77 -10.13
N GLU A 120 6.85 -8.44 -8.91
CA GLU A 120 5.72 -9.12 -8.28
C GLU A 120 4.44 -8.99 -9.11
N PHE A 121 4.13 -7.78 -9.57
CA PHE A 121 2.97 -7.53 -10.43
C PHE A 121 3.04 -8.34 -11.74
N ARG A 122 4.26 -8.52 -12.28
CA ARG A 122 4.52 -9.34 -13.47
C ARG A 122 4.53 -10.85 -13.20
N GLY A 123 4.39 -11.28 -11.94
CA GLY A 123 4.44 -12.68 -11.53
C GLY A 123 5.86 -13.28 -11.50
N ALA A 124 6.89 -12.45 -11.57
CA ALA A 124 8.30 -12.83 -11.53
C ALA A 124 8.81 -12.85 -10.08
N ALA A 125 8.31 -13.83 -9.30
CA ALA A 125 8.52 -13.87 -7.85
C ALA A 125 10.00 -13.99 -7.42
N VAL A 126 10.81 -14.73 -8.19
CA VAL A 126 12.24 -14.91 -7.87
C VAL A 126 13.00 -13.61 -8.08
N GLU A 127 12.77 -12.97 -9.22
CA GLU A 127 13.36 -11.67 -9.56
C GLU A 127 12.93 -10.60 -8.55
N ALA A 128 11.66 -10.59 -8.15
CA ALA A 128 11.17 -9.70 -7.11
C ALA A 128 11.92 -9.88 -5.78
N ASP A 129 12.07 -11.12 -5.32
CA ASP A 129 12.74 -11.41 -4.04
C ASP A 129 14.23 -11.05 -4.07
N ASP A 130 14.89 -11.21 -5.22
CA ASP A 130 16.28 -10.76 -5.39
C ASP A 130 16.41 -9.24 -5.32
N ARG A 131 15.46 -8.51 -5.91
CA ARG A 131 15.43 -7.04 -5.87
C ARG A 131 15.14 -6.48 -4.49
N TYR A 132 14.17 -7.04 -3.77
CA TYR A 132 13.91 -6.64 -2.39
C TYR A 132 15.09 -6.90 -1.47
N ARG A 133 15.80 -8.02 -1.66
CA ARG A 133 17.00 -8.32 -0.89
C ARG A 133 18.12 -7.30 -1.15
N GLU A 134 18.25 -6.82 -2.38
CA GLU A 134 19.22 -5.78 -2.70
C GLU A 134 18.84 -4.43 -2.08
N ALA A 135 17.57 -4.02 -2.15
CA ALA A 135 17.07 -2.83 -1.46
C ALA A 135 17.35 -2.91 0.05
N SER A 136 17.04 -4.05 0.67
CA SER A 136 17.28 -4.30 2.09
C SER A 136 18.76 -4.33 2.47
N ARG A 137 19.62 -4.82 1.57
CA ARG A 137 21.08 -4.80 1.76
C ARG A 137 21.63 -3.37 1.75
N LEU A 138 21.05 -2.48 0.95
CA LEU A 138 21.46 -1.10 0.80
C LEU A 138 20.96 -0.23 1.95
N ASP A 139 19.69 -0.39 2.33
CA ASP A 139 19.07 0.31 3.45
C ASP A 139 18.09 -0.62 4.21
N PRO A 140 18.57 -1.36 5.22
CA PRO A 140 17.75 -2.29 5.98
C PRO A 140 16.80 -1.58 6.97
N GLU A 141 17.02 -0.30 7.26
CA GLU A 141 16.16 0.48 8.16
C GLU A 141 14.90 0.92 7.41
N ARG A 142 15.07 1.45 6.19
CA ARG A 142 13.94 1.82 5.31
C ARG A 142 13.27 0.61 4.66
N TYR A 143 14.05 -0.41 4.28
CA TYR A 143 13.55 -1.62 3.62
C TYR A 143 13.97 -2.88 4.40
N PRO A 144 13.25 -3.24 5.47
CA PRO A 144 13.52 -4.45 6.23
C PRO A 144 13.44 -5.72 5.35
N GLU A 145 14.18 -6.75 5.74
CA GLU A 145 14.20 -8.01 5.00
C GLU A 145 12.81 -8.67 5.01
N ILE A 146 12.25 -8.90 3.82
CA ILE A 146 10.98 -9.60 3.67
C ILE A 146 11.18 -11.09 3.94
N ARG A 147 10.59 -11.58 5.03
CA ARG A 147 10.65 -12.99 5.38
C ARG A 147 9.63 -13.80 4.58
N ARG A 148 10.09 -14.40 3.48
CA ARG A 148 9.30 -15.38 2.71
C ARG A 148 9.18 -16.71 3.44
N ILE A 149 7.97 -17.27 3.50
CA ILE A 149 7.73 -18.62 4.06
C ILE A 149 7.04 -19.53 3.05
N GLU A 150 7.19 -20.84 3.22
CA GLU A 150 6.49 -21.80 2.37
C GLU A 150 4.97 -21.69 2.55
N THR A 151 4.20 -21.80 1.47
CA THR A 151 2.73 -21.67 1.50
C THR A 151 2.08 -22.58 2.55
N GLY A 152 2.55 -23.82 2.72
CA GLY A 152 2.01 -24.71 3.76
C GLY A 152 2.29 -24.23 5.20
N SER A 153 3.39 -23.51 5.44
CA SER A 153 3.65 -22.85 6.72
C SER A 153 2.82 -21.59 6.88
N PHE A 154 2.60 -20.84 5.81
CA PHE A 154 1.70 -19.70 5.80
C PHE A 154 0.26 -20.11 6.14
N GLU A 155 -0.27 -21.16 5.49
CA GLU A 155 -1.59 -21.72 5.80
C GLU A 155 -1.72 -22.17 7.27
N GLN A 156 -0.64 -22.69 7.86
CA GLN A 156 -0.62 -22.99 9.30
C GLN A 156 -0.69 -21.73 10.16
N LEU A 157 -0.01 -20.64 9.77
CA LEU A 157 -0.13 -19.35 10.46
C LEU A 157 -1.54 -18.77 10.32
N VAL A 158 -2.17 -18.89 9.14
CA VAL A 158 -3.57 -18.50 8.92
C VAL A 158 -4.50 -19.23 9.89
N GLN A 159 -4.34 -20.55 10.04
CA GLN A 159 -5.15 -21.31 11.01
C GLN A 159 -4.90 -20.84 12.46
N GLN A 160 -3.65 -20.61 12.83
CA GLN A 160 -3.31 -20.15 14.19
C GLN A 160 -3.80 -18.73 14.46
N ALA A 161 -3.80 -17.85 13.45
CA ALA A 161 -4.35 -16.50 13.52
C ALA A 161 -5.88 -16.56 13.65
N ALA A 162 -6.55 -17.39 12.85
CA ALA A 162 -7.98 -17.65 12.96
C ALA A 162 -8.38 -18.13 14.36
N ASP A 163 -7.58 -19.00 14.99
CA ASP A 163 -7.84 -19.50 16.35
C ASP A 163 -7.75 -18.40 17.44
N ARG A 164 -7.06 -17.29 17.16
CA ARG A 164 -6.94 -16.13 18.06
C ARG A 164 -8.09 -15.13 17.92
N LEU A 165 -8.90 -15.23 16.87
CA LEU A 165 -10.03 -14.33 16.67
C LEU A 165 -11.07 -14.49 17.81
N PRO A 166 -11.85 -13.43 18.09
CA PRO A 166 -12.95 -13.51 19.04
C PRO A 166 -13.90 -14.68 18.73
N GLU A 167 -14.48 -15.29 19.76
CA GLU A 167 -15.31 -16.50 19.61
C GLU A 167 -16.45 -16.33 18.61
N ASP A 168 -17.08 -15.15 18.58
CA ASP A 168 -18.18 -14.88 17.66
C ASP A 168 -17.71 -14.80 16.21
N PHE A 169 -16.54 -14.22 15.94
CA PHE A 169 -15.93 -14.19 14.60
C PHE A 169 -15.51 -15.60 14.14
N ARG A 170 -14.95 -16.42 15.03
CA ARG A 170 -14.57 -17.80 14.69
C ARG A 170 -15.76 -18.65 14.24
N LYS A 171 -16.93 -18.50 14.86
CA LYS A 171 -18.17 -19.20 14.45
C LYS A 171 -18.64 -18.83 13.04
N HIS A 172 -18.32 -17.62 12.58
CA HIS A 172 -18.65 -17.15 11.24
C HIS A 172 -17.61 -17.57 10.21
N LEU A 173 -16.34 -17.64 10.61
CA LEU A 173 -15.25 -18.09 9.74
C LEU A 173 -15.49 -19.51 9.19
N ASP A 174 -16.06 -20.42 9.98
CA ASP A 174 -16.46 -21.78 9.51
C ASP A 174 -17.44 -21.77 8.32
N GLN A 175 -18.11 -20.63 8.08
CA GLN A 175 -19.10 -20.46 7.01
C GLN A 175 -18.51 -19.77 5.78
N VAL A 176 -17.26 -19.30 5.86
CA VAL A 176 -16.57 -18.51 4.84
C VAL A 176 -15.30 -19.26 4.43
N ALA A 177 -15.16 -19.61 3.15
CA ALA A 177 -13.97 -20.33 2.72
C ALA A 177 -12.77 -19.37 2.65
N THR A 178 -11.75 -19.60 3.48
CA THR A 178 -10.48 -18.87 3.41
C THR A 178 -9.53 -19.55 2.44
N THR A 179 -9.01 -18.81 1.46
CA THR A 179 -8.01 -19.31 0.50
C THR A 179 -6.83 -18.36 0.43
N VAL A 180 -5.63 -18.93 0.28
CA VAL A 180 -4.38 -18.18 0.16
C VAL A 180 -4.00 -18.10 -1.31
N GLU A 181 -3.75 -16.88 -1.77
CA GLU A 181 -3.23 -16.58 -3.11
C GLU A 181 -1.86 -15.89 -2.96
N PRO A 182 -0.94 -16.03 -3.93
CA PRO A 182 0.38 -15.41 -3.83
C PRO A 182 0.31 -13.89 -3.85
N VAL A 183 -0.48 -13.31 -4.77
CA VAL A 183 -0.71 -11.87 -4.99
C VAL A 183 -2.15 -11.67 -5.44
N VAL A 184 -2.61 -10.41 -5.47
CA VAL A 184 -3.93 -10.05 -6.01
C VAL A 184 -4.00 -10.42 -7.50
N PRO A 185 -4.95 -11.27 -7.93
CA PRO A 185 -5.17 -11.52 -9.35
C PRO A 185 -5.55 -10.23 -10.08
N GLY A 186 -4.93 -9.95 -11.23
CA GLY A 186 -5.22 -8.72 -11.99
C GLY A 186 -6.69 -8.53 -12.39
N ALA A 187 -7.50 -9.59 -12.39
CA ALA A 187 -8.94 -9.51 -12.64
C ALA A 187 -9.75 -8.93 -11.45
N LEU A 188 -9.15 -8.80 -10.28
CA LEU A 188 -9.74 -8.23 -9.07
C LEU A 188 -9.26 -6.79 -8.79
N VAL A 189 -8.33 -6.27 -9.59
CA VAL A 189 -7.82 -4.91 -9.44
C VAL A 189 -8.85 -3.95 -10.03
N ASP A 190 -9.32 -3.01 -9.21
CA ASP A 190 -10.30 -1.98 -9.55
C ASP A 190 -10.10 -0.72 -8.69
N GLU A 191 -11.02 0.26 -8.79
CA GLU A 191 -10.93 1.54 -8.06
C GLU A 191 -10.87 1.40 -6.52
N GLY A 192 -11.18 0.22 -5.95
CA GLY A 192 -11.08 -0.03 -4.51
C GLY A 192 -10.09 -1.13 -4.12
N THR A 193 -9.41 -1.75 -5.09
CA THR A 193 -8.54 -2.90 -4.85
C THR A 193 -7.18 -2.69 -5.49
N SER A 194 -6.20 -2.30 -4.68
CA SER A 194 -4.80 -2.16 -5.09
C SER A 194 -4.11 -3.52 -5.11
N ALA A 195 -3.48 -3.88 -6.22
CA ALA A 195 -2.75 -5.15 -6.34
C ALA A 195 -1.64 -5.30 -5.29
N LEU A 196 -1.12 -4.17 -4.81
CA LEU A 196 0.05 -4.11 -3.95
C LEU A 196 -0.36 -4.01 -2.49
N GLU A 197 -1.38 -3.22 -2.18
CA GLU A 197 -1.74 -2.90 -0.79
C GLU A 197 -2.77 -3.83 -0.20
N THR A 198 -3.65 -4.40 -1.03
CA THR A 198 -4.69 -5.30 -0.54
C THR A 198 -4.05 -6.56 0.08
N LEU A 199 -4.26 -6.74 1.39
CA LEU A 199 -3.72 -7.88 2.17
C LEU A 199 -4.69 -9.06 2.19
N GLY A 200 -5.99 -8.76 2.14
CA GLY A 200 -7.07 -9.72 2.01
C GLY A 200 -8.25 -9.11 1.27
N LEU A 201 -9.17 -9.97 0.82
CA LEU A 201 -10.38 -9.54 0.15
C LEU A 201 -11.53 -10.52 0.40
N PHE A 202 -12.63 -10.00 0.94
CA PHE A 202 -13.90 -10.69 0.99
C PHE A 202 -14.59 -10.68 -0.38
N THR A 203 -15.02 -11.87 -0.82
CA THR A 203 -15.84 -12.04 -2.03
C THR A 203 -17.09 -12.85 -1.70
N GLY A 204 -18.24 -12.42 -2.22
CA GLY A 204 -19.52 -13.11 -2.02
C GLY A 204 -20.61 -12.16 -1.53
N THR A 205 -21.74 -12.72 -1.10
CA THR A 205 -22.85 -11.94 -0.54
C THR A 205 -22.70 -11.80 0.99
N PRO A 206 -22.58 -10.58 1.53
CA PRO A 206 -22.59 -10.34 2.98
C PRO A 206 -23.85 -10.87 3.68
N LEU A 207 -23.75 -11.18 4.98
CA LEU A 207 -24.83 -11.80 5.74
C LEU A 207 -26.08 -10.94 5.87
N ASP A 208 -25.91 -9.63 6.05
CA ASP A 208 -27.00 -8.64 6.17
C ASP A 208 -27.84 -8.52 4.88
N ARG A 209 -27.25 -8.85 3.73
CA ARG A 209 -27.90 -8.85 2.41
C ARG A 209 -28.43 -10.21 1.96
N LYS A 210 -28.11 -11.28 2.71
CA LYS A 210 -28.52 -12.65 2.37
C LYS A 210 -30.05 -12.78 2.41
N GLY A 211 -30.65 -13.28 1.33
CA GLY A 211 -32.11 -13.50 1.21
C GLY A 211 -32.93 -12.31 0.73
N GLN A 212 -32.31 -11.19 0.36
CA GLN A 212 -33.00 -10.07 -0.29
C GLN A 212 -33.32 -10.38 -1.77
N ILE A 213 -34.55 -10.10 -2.20
CA ILE A 213 -35.04 -10.37 -3.55
C ILE A 213 -34.32 -9.45 -4.54
N GLY A 214 -33.54 -10.01 -5.46
CA GLY A 214 -32.82 -9.26 -6.51
C GLY A 214 -31.30 -9.27 -6.39
N ALA A 215 -30.73 -9.91 -5.35
CA ALA A 215 -29.30 -10.15 -5.28
C ALA A 215 -28.88 -11.10 -6.43
N ALA A 216 -27.95 -10.63 -7.28
CA ALA A 216 -27.31 -11.46 -8.29
C ALA A 216 -26.59 -12.64 -7.61
N VAL A 217 -26.66 -13.82 -8.24
CA VAL A 217 -26.00 -15.10 -7.91
C VAL A 217 -25.41 -15.16 -6.50
N ASP A 218 -26.04 -15.94 -5.60
CA ASP A 218 -25.58 -16.24 -4.24
C ASP A 218 -24.21 -16.95 -4.31
N LEU A 219 -23.14 -16.17 -4.46
CA LEU A 219 -21.77 -16.65 -4.52
C LEU A 219 -21.36 -17.08 -3.11
N PRO A 220 -20.75 -18.26 -2.94
CA PRO A 220 -20.31 -18.70 -1.63
C PRO A 220 -19.35 -17.66 -1.05
N PRO A 221 -19.50 -17.27 0.23
CA PRO A 221 -18.62 -16.28 0.84
C PRO A 221 -17.21 -16.86 0.95
N ARG A 222 -16.22 -16.06 0.56
CA ARG A 222 -14.81 -16.42 0.59
C ARG A 222 -13.97 -15.25 1.06
N ILE A 223 -12.90 -15.56 1.77
CA ILE A 223 -11.83 -14.60 2.08
C ILE A 223 -10.59 -15.05 1.31
N LEU A 224 -10.06 -14.15 0.49
CA LEU A 224 -8.75 -14.32 -0.15
C LEU A 224 -7.72 -13.64 0.75
N LEU A 225 -6.62 -14.33 1.06
CA LEU A 225 -5.46 -13.72 1.70
C LEU A 225 -4.30 -13.71 0.71
N PHE A 226 -3.60 -12.57 0.59
CA PHE A 226 -2.53 -12.39 -0.37
C PHE A 226 -1.17 -12.54 0.33
N GLN A 227 -0.60 -13.74 0.26
CA GLN A 227 0.57 -14.13 1.05
C GLN A 227 1.75 -13.17 0.87
N ARG A 228 2.11 -12.82 -0.37
CA ARG A 228 3.31 -12.00 -0.61
C ARG A 228 3.11 -10.55 -0.14
N ASN A 229 1.89 -10.04 -0.23
CA ASN A 229 1.50 -8.72 0.26
C ASN A 229 1.61 -8.68 1.78
N LEU A 230 1.07 -9.70 2.47
CA LEU A 230 1.16 -9.85 3.93
C LEU A 230 2.60 -9.98 4.42
N GLU A 231 3.43 -10.79 3.76
CA GLU A 231 4.85 -10.92 4.09
C GLU A 231 5.60 -9.59 3.92
N ARG A 232 5.35 -8.86 2.82
CA ARG A 232 5.94 -7.54 2.54
C ARG A 232 5.50 -6.50 3.57
N PHE A 233 4.20 -6.44 3.87
CA PHE A 233 3.64 -5.51 4.84
C PHE A 233 4.16 -5.81 6.25
N SER A 234 4.24 -7.08 6.64
CA SER A 234 4.76 -7.48 7.96
C SER A 234 6.22 -7.08 8.16
N ALA A 235 7.04 -7.04 7.10
CA ALA A 235 8.41 -6.57 7.20
C ALA A 235 8.49 -5.12 7.71
N LEU A 236 7.47 -4.30 7.41
CA LEU A 236 7.36 -2.90 7.84
C LEU A 236 6.56 -2.75 9.15
N ALA A 237 5.45 -3.48 9.27
CA ALA A 237 4.44 -3.27 10.31
C ALA A 237 4.52 -4.23 11.52
N GLY A 238 5.34 -5.28 11.47
CA GLY A 238 5.59 -6.17 12.62
C GLY A 238 5.29 -7.65 12.40
N ASP A 239 4.62 -8.30 13.35
CA ASP A 239 4.47 -9.76 13.33
C ASP A 239 3.50 -10.24 12.25
N LEU A 240 3.94 -11.16 11.38
CA LEU A 240 3.14 -11.69 10.29
C LEU A 240 1.85 -12.38 10.77
N GLN A 241 1.89 -13.09 11.90
CA GLN A 241 0.70 -13.78 12.40
C GLN A 241 -0.34 -12.80 12.93
N GLU A 242 0.11 -11.74 13.60
CA GLU A 242 -0.75 -10.63 14.01
C GLU A 242 -1.40 -9.95 12.82
N GLN A 243 -0.62 -9.62 11.78
CA GLN A 243 -1.16 -9.02 10.55
C GLN A 243 -2.19 -9.91 9.86
N ILE A 244 -1.95 -11.22 9.77
CA ILE A 244 -2.94 -12.17 9.24
C ILE A 244 -4.23 -12.15 10.09
N ALA A 245 -4.12 -12.04 11.42
CA ALA A 245 -5.29 -11.99 12.30
C ALA A 245 -6.10 -10.70 12.11
N VAL A 246 -5.42 -9.54 12.01
CA VAL A 246 -6.05 -8.25 11.72
C VAL A 246 -6.76 -8.29 10.37
N THR A 247 -6.11 -8.79 9.32
CA THR A 247 -6.74 -8.93 8.00
C THR A 247 -7.97 -9.84 8.05
N LEU A 248 -7.88 -11.03 8.67
CA LEU A 248 -9.04 -11.92 8.81
C LEU A 248 -10.19 -11.27 9.57
N TYR A 249 -9.87 -10.47 10.59
CA TYR A 249 -10.86 -9.73 11.36
C TYR A 249 -11.59 -8.70 10.50
N HIS A 250 -10.87 -7.86 9.75
CA HIS A 250 -11.44 -6.87 8.84
C HIS A 250 -12.34 -7.51 7.79
N GLU A 251 -11.87 -8.56 7.10
CA GLU A 251 -12.66 -9.21 6.04
C GLU A 251 -13.93 -9.90 6.58
N LEU A 252 -13.86 -10.49 7.77
CA LEU A 252 -15.04 -11.02 8.45
C LEU A 252 -15.99 -9.92 8.91
N GLY A 253 -15.46 -8.77 9.30
CA GLY A 253 -16.22 -7.56 9.56
C GLY A 253 -17.13 -7.18 8.40
N HIS A 254 -16.56 -7.06 7.20
CA HIS A 254 -17.32 -6.80 5.99
C HIS A 254 -18.34 -7.89 5.66
N TYR A 255 -18.00 -9.16 5.89
CA TYR A 255 -18.95 -10.27 5.75
C TYR A 255 -20.16 -10.13 6.69
N LEU A 256 -19.94 -9.63 7.90
CA LEU A 256 -20.97 -9.37 8.90
C LEU A 256 -21.75 -8.06 8.65
N GLY A 257 -21.32 -7.25 7.69
CA GLY A 257 -21.93 -5.95 7.37
C GLY A 257 -21.47 -4.81 8.29
N MET A 258 -20.30 -4.95 8.91
CA MET A 258 -19.65 -3.87 9.66
C MET A 258 -18.99 -2.89 8.69
N ASP A 259 -19.10 -1.60 8.99
CA ASP A 259 -18.33 -0.53 8.37
C ASP A 259 -16.99 -0.34 9.09
N GLU A 260 -16.11 0.49 8.51
CA GLU A 260 -14.78 0.77 9.07
C GLU A 260 -14.86 1.32 10.50
N ASP A 261 -15.80 2.24 10.77
CA ASP A 261 -16.00 2.82 12.10
C ASP A 261 -16.31 1.74 13.16
N ALA A 262 -17.17 0.76 12.82
CA ALA A 262 -17.50 -0.33 13.72
C ALA A 262 -16.34 -1.32 13.93
N LEU A 263 -15.43 -1.45 12.96
CA LEU A 263 -14.22 -2.26 13.07
C LEU A 263 -13.19 -1.58 13.99
N ASP A 264 -13.02 -0.26 13.84
CA ASP A 264 -12.16 0.57 14.68
C ASP A 264 -12.58 0.55 16.16
N GLU A 265 -13.88 0.72 16.43
CA GLU A 265 -14.43 0.67 17.80
C GLU A 265 -14.20 -0.69 18.48
N ALA A 266 -14.05 -1.76 17.70
CA ALA A 266 -13.82 -3.11 18.20
C ALA A 266 -12.35 -3.41 18.52
N GLY A 267 -11.43 -2.49 18.20
CA GLY A 267 -10.06 -2.46 18.73
C GLY A 267 -9.03 -3.30 17.98
N PHE A 268 -9.24 -3.55 16.68
CA PHE A 268 -8.25 -4.17 15.80
C PHE A 268 -7.79 -3.15 14.75
N ARG A 269 -6.66 -2.48 15.00
CA ARG A 269 -5.85 -1.78 13.98
C ARG A 269 -4.44 -2.34 14.06
#